data_AF-A0A382SVU5-F1
#
_entry.id   AF-A0A382SVU5-F1
#
_cell.length_a   1.000
_cell.length_b   1.000
_cell.length_c   1.000
_cell.angle_alpha   90.00
_cell.angle_beta   90.00
_cell.angle_gamma   90.00
#
_symmetry.space_group_name_H-M   'P 1'
#
loop_
_entity.id
_entity.type
_entity.pdbx_description
1 polymer ?
#
loop_
_entity_poly.entity_id
_entity_poly.type
_entity_poly.pdbx_seq_one_letter_code
_entity_poly.pdbx_strand_id
1 'polypeptide(L)'
;MNYLLLYFFAIILSFSIIGHGYLLSKIINKDLLNFNIGYQGLLGILFLTMISYITIFFTKHGYIHNIILHVIGVLSFIYFLKKKKIYSELSRLILIFTILFIGLLIIVNHDDFNYYHLTYSLGLTENKIFFGLGHFSHGYKHHSSLFFFNSIIFLPFIKFYLFHSLGWFTLVFANYLIIDYLLFKKNKELNFEYFFYLLTLIFINIKYSRIGGYGTDLSGQIILLLIVPLIYSTLKLKTDNIKFAPN
;
A
#
# COMPACT_ATOMS: atom_id res chain seq x y z
N MET A 1 16.52 -16.66 4.64
CA MET A 1 16.74 -15.22 4.37
C MET A 1 17.22 -14.57 5.65
N ASN A 2 18.15 -13.62 5.60
CA ASN A 2 18.52 -12.85 6.79
C ASN A 2 17.37 -11.89 7.14
N TYR A 3 16.79 -12.01 8.34
CA TYR A 3 15.64 -11.19 8.75
C TYR A 3 15.96 -9.70 8.86
N LEU A 4 17.19 -9.34 9.23
CA LEU A 4 17.65 -7.94 9.25
C LEU A 4 17.69 -7.36 7.84
N LEU A 5 18.15 -8.16 6.88
CA LEU A 5 18.14 -7.77 5.47
C LEU A 5 16.71 -7.56 4.97
N LEU A 6 15.79 -8.47 5.31
CA LEU A 6 14.38 -8.36 4.95
C LEU A 6 13.74 -7.09 5.51
N TYR A 7 14.00 -6.80 6.80
CA TYR A 7 13.55 -5.58 7.46
C TYR A 7 14.05 -4.32 6.77
N PHE A 8 15.35 -4.26 6.47
CA PHE A 8 15.97 -3.13 5.79
C PHE A 8 15.37 -2.87 4.40
N PHE A 9 15.19 -3.93 3.60
CA PHE A 9 14.55 -3.81 2.30
C PHE A 9 13.08 -3.41 2.40
N ALA A 10 12.33 -3.96 3.36
CA ALA A 10 10.95 -3.58 3.58
C ALA A 10 10.83 -2.09 3.94
N ILE A 11 11.75 -1.54 4.74
CA ILE A 11 11.81 -0.10 5.05
C ILE A 11 12.07 0.72 3.79
N ILE A 12 13.10 0.36 3.01
CA ILE A 12 13.44 1.07 1.78
C ILE A 12 12.26 1.07 0.81
N LEU A 13 11.60 -0.08 0.66
CA LEU A 13 10.40 -0.20 -0.16
C LEU A 13 9.28 0.70 0.35
N SER A 14 9.02 0.75 1.66
CA SER A 14 8.04 1.69 2.22
C SER A 14 8.38 3.14 1.89
N PHE A 15 9.64 3.56 2.01
CA PHE A 15 10.06 4.91 1.62
C PHE A 15 9.87 5.15 0.12
N SER A 16 10.22 4.19 -0.72
CA SER A 16 9.97 4.27 -2.16
C SER A 16 8.48 4.41 -2.48
N ILE A 17 7.62 3.61 -1.83
CA ILE A 17 6.16 3.63 -2.03
C ILE A 17 5.64 5.02 -1.67
N ILE A 18 5.97 5.56 -0.50
CA ILE A 18 5.58 6.92 -0.08
C ILE A 18 6.07 7.97 -1.08
N GLY A 19 7.32 7.84 -1.55
CA GLY A 19 7.88 8.75 -2.55
C GLY A 19 7.12 8.76 -3.87
N HIS A 20 6.65 7.59 -4.32
CA HIS A 20 5.75 7.46 -5.47
C HIS A 20 4.37 8.07 -5.18
N GLY A 21 3.85 7.94 -3.96
CA GLY A 21 2.63 8.62 -3.53
C GLY A 21 2.71 10.13 -3.67
N TYR A 22 3.82 10.73 -3.24
CA TYR A 22 4.04 12.16 -3.43
C TYR A 22 4.16 12.57 -4.90
N LEU A 23 4.77 11.75 -5.75
CA LEU A 23 4.80 12.01 -7.20
C LEU A 23 3.40 12.00 -7.79
N LEU A 24 2.60 10.98 -7.48
CA LEU A 24 1.22 10.88 -7.93
C LEU A 24 0.39 12.08 -7.46
N SER A 25 0.50 12.42 -6.19
CA SER A 25 -0.15 13.60 -5.61
C SER A 25 0.22 14.86 -6.39
N LYS A 26 1.50 15.07 -6.71
CA LYS A 26 1.94 16.24 -7.49
C LYS A 26 1.39 16.25 -8.93
N ILE A 27 1.21 15.08 -9.56
CA ILE A 27 0.71 14.94 -10.93
C ILE A 27 -0.80 15.17 -10.98
N ILE A 28 -1.57 14.57 -10.06
CA ILE A 28 -3.05 14.62 -10.08
C ILE A 28 -3.59 15.90 -9.46
N ASN A 29 -3.25 16.17 -8.20
CA ASN A 29 -3.72 17.35 -7.48
C ASN A 29 -2.77 17.70 -6.33
N LYS A 30 -2.17 18.89 -6.39
CA LYS A 30 -1.23 19.40 -5.39
C LYS A 30 -1.79 19.42 -3.97
N ASP A 31 -3.11 19.53 -3.79
CA ASP A 31 -3.75 19.49 -2.47
C ASP A 31 -3.56 18.14 -1.79
N LEU A 32 -3.47 17.05 -2.56
CA LEU A 32 -3.20 15.70 -2.04
C LEU A 32 -1.85 15.62 -1.35
N LEU A 33 -0.89 16.48 -1.69
CA LEU A 33 0.42 16.51 -1.02
C LEU A 33 0.28 16.79 0.48
N ASN A 34 -0.79 17.48 0.90
CA ASN A 34 -1.01 17.87 2.30
C ASN A 34 -1.55 16.74 3.16
N PHE A 35 -1.94 15.61 2.57
CA PHE A 35 -2.30 14.43 3.35
C PHE A 35 -1.08 13.79 4.02
N ASN A 36 -1.34 13.13 5.15
CA ASN A 36 -0.34 12.46 5.97
C ASN A 36 0.37 11.32 5.21
N ILE A 37 1.49 10.85 5.78
CA ILE A 37 2.29 9.78 5.17
C ILE A 37 1.49 8.51 4.87
N GLY A 38 0.49 8.16 5.67
CA GLY A 38 -0.35 6.98 5.44
C GLY A 38 -1.11 7.06 4.12
N TYR A 39 -1.75 8.20 3.85
CA TYR A 39 -2.39 8.46 2.55
C TYR A 39 -1.39 8.41 1.39
N GLN A 40 -0.21 9.00 1.57
CA GLN A 40 0.84 8.94 0.53
C GLN A 40 1.31 7.50 0.29
N GLY A 41 1.40 6.68 1.32
CA GLY A 41 1.70 5.25 1.17
C GLY A 41 0.65 4.52 0.33
N LEU A 42 -0.64 4.74 0.61
CA LEU A 42 -1.74 4.12 -0.16
C LEU A 42 -1.78 4.61 -1.62
N LEU A 43 -1.59 5.91 -1.85
CA LEU A 43 -1.45 6.49 -3.20
C LEU A 43 -0.21 5.95 -3.92
N GLY A 44 0.86 5.69 -3.18
CA GLY A 44 2.09 5.08 -3.69
C GLY A 44 1.88 3.66 -4.18
N ILE A 45 1.15 2.84 -3.41
CA ILE A 45 0.76 1.48 -3.83
C ILE A 45 -0.02 1.55 -5.14
N LEU A 46 -1.02 2.43 -5.20
CA LEU A 46 -1.81 2.65 -6.42
C LEU A 46 -0.94 3.09 -7.60
N PHE A 47 -0.01 4.02 -7.40
CA PHE A 47 0.82 4.51 -8.49
C PHE A 47 1.77 3.44 -9.01
N LEU A 48 2.41 2.71 -8.10
CA LEU A 48 3.31 1.62 -8.42
C LEU A 48 2.61 0.50 -9.19
N THR A 49 1.38 0.13 -8.82
CA THR A 49 0.61 -0.86 -9.58
C THR A 49 0.27 -0.35 -10.98
N MET A 50 -0.14 0.91 -11.12
CA MET A 50 -0.40 1.51 -12.43
C MET A 50 0.85 1.56 -13.32
N ILE A 51 2.00 1.94 -12.77
CA ILE A 51 3.29 1.90 -13.48
C ILE A 51 3.56 0.47 -13.95
N SER A 52 3.44 -0.50 -13.03
CA SER A 52 3.66 -1.92 -13.35
C SER A 52 2.76 -2.42 -14.47
N TYR A 53 1.49 -2.01 -14.50
CA TYR A 53 0.57 -2.38 -15.59
C TYR A 53 1.04 -1.85 -16.95
N ILE A 54 1.63 -0.66 -16.98
CA ILE A 54 2.11 -0.04 -18.22
C ILE A 54 3.45 -0.63 -18.64
N THR A 55 4.39 -0.76 -17.71
CA THR A 55 5.78 -1.11 -18.02
C THR A 55 5.97 -2.55 -18.44
N ILE A 56 5.12 -3.47 -17.98
CA ILE A 56 5.26 -4.90 -18.29
C ILE A 56 5.13 -5.20 -19.79
N PHE A 57 4.41 -4.36 -20.53
CA PHE A 57 4.27 -4.49 -21.98
C PHE A 57 5.60 -4.25 -22.69
N PHE A 58 6.45 -3.40 -22.11
CA PHE A 58 7.68 -2.95 -22.75
C PHE A 58 8.93 -3.59 -22.16
N THR A 59 8.92 -3.96 -20.88
CA THR A 59 10.08 -4.51 -20.16
C THR A 59 9.65 -5.50 -19.09
N LYS A 60 10.42 -6.58 -18.91
CA LYS A 60 10.24 -7.47 -17.75
C LYS A 60 10.55 -6.72 -16.45
N HIS A 61 9.86 -7.04 -15.38
CA HIS A 61 10.12 -6.46 -14.05
C HIS A 61 11.28 -7.17 -13.34
N GLY A 62 12.42 -7.23 -14.03
CA GLY A 62 13.65 -7.76 -13.48
C GLY A 62 14.36 -6.73 -12.61
N TYR A 63 15.53 -7.11 -12.07
CA TYR A 63 16.27 -6.27 -11.12
C TYR A 63 16.56 -4.86 -11.62
N ILE A 64 16.97 -4.70 -12.88
CA ILE A 64 17.33 -3.37 -13.43
C ILE A 64 16.12 -2.43 -13.40
N HIS A 65 14.96 -2.90 -13.89
CA HIS A 65 13.72 -2.12 -13.89
C HIS A 65 13.34 -1.71 -12.47
N ASN A 66 13.30 -2.69 -11.56
CA ASN A 66 12.84 -2.48 -10.19
C ASN A 66 13.79 -1.59 -9.37
N ILE A 67 15.10 -1.72 -9.57
CA ILE A 67 16.09 -0.84 -8.94
C ILE A 67 15.87 0.60 -9.40
N ILE A 68 15.73 0.84 -10.71
CA ILE A 68 15.51 2.20 -11.25
C ILE A 68 14.21 2.78 -10.66
N LEU A 69 13.13 2.01 -10.69
CA LEU A 69 11.83 2.41 -10.14
C LEU A 69 11.94 2.81 -8.66
N HIS A 70 12.57 1.98 -7.85
CA HIS A 70 12.69 2.22 -6.41
C HIS A 70 13.69 3.34 -6.07
N VAL A 71 14.74 3.53 -6.87
CA VAL A 71 15.64 4.69 -6.73
C VAL A 71 14.88 5.99 -6.97
N ILE A 72 14.04 6.06 -8.03
CA ILE A 72 13.18 7.22 -8.29
C ILE A 72 12.26 7.49 -7.09
N GLY A 73 11.66 6.44 -6.53
CA GLY A 73 10.80 6.55 -5.36
C GLY A 73 11.53 7.09 -4.13
N VAL A 74 12.69 6.52 -3.81
CA VAL A 74 13.50 6.97 -2.66
C VAL A 74 13.97 8.41 -2.84
N LEU A 75 14.44 8.80 -4.03
CA LEU A 75 14.85 10.18 -4.31
C LEU A 75 13.68 11.17 -4.14
N SER A 76 12.49 10.81 -4.63
CA SER A 76 11.27 11.59 -4.42
C SER A 76 10.95 11.73 -2.92
N PHE A 77 10.99 10.62 -2.17
CA PHE A 77 10.75 10.63 -0.74
C PHE A 77 11.71 11.57 0.01
N ILE A 78 13.02 11.49 -0.26
CA ILE A 78 14.04 12.36 0.34
C ILE A 78 13.76 13.84 0.03
N TYR A 79 13.37 14.15 -1.21
CA TYR A 79 13.00 15.51 -1.61
C TYR A 79 11.81 16.05 -0.79
N PHE A 80 10.73 15.28 -0.67
CA PHE A 80 9.54 15.71 0.06
C PHE A 80 9.75 15.72 1.59
N LEU A 81 10.56 14.81 2.13
CA LEU A 81 10.93 14.77 3.54
C LEU A 81 11.58 16.10 3.97
N LYS A 82 12.55 16.59 3.19
CA LYS A 82 13.22 17.88 3.43
C LYS A 82 12.26 19.06 3.26
N LYS A 83 11.48 19.06 2.19
CA LYS A 83 10.58 20.17 1.84
C LYS A 83 9.47 20.40 2.87
N LYS A 84 8.86 19.33 3.37
CA LYS A 84 7.70 19.39 4.26
C LYS A 84 8.04 19.20 5.75
N LYS A 85 9.31 18.93 6.10
CA LYS A 85 9.78 18.70 7.49
C LYS A 85 8.97 17.63 8.23
N ILE A 86 8.72 16.49 7.57
CA ILE A 86 7.83 15.41 8.03
C ILE A 86 8.53 14.46 9.04
N TYR A 87 9.50 14.95 9.82
CA TYR A 87 10.33 14.10 10.68
C TYR A 87 9.54 13.41 11.80
N SER A 88 8.53 14.08 12.36
CA SER A 88 7.69 13.51 13.43
C SER A 88 6.74 12.44 12.92
N GLU A 89 6.23 12.58 11.71
CA GLU A 89 5.41 11.57 11.04
C GLU A 89 6.27 10.35 10.67
N LEU A 90 7.50 10.57 10.20
CA LEU A 90 8.43 9.50 9.87
C LEU A 90 8.77 8.64 11.10
N SER A 91 9.02 9.24 12.26
CA SER A 91 9.29 8.48 13.48
C SER A 91 8.09 7.64 13.91
N ARG A 92 6.87 8.20 13.81
CA ARG A 92 5.62 7.45 14.05
C ARG A 92 5.44 6.29 13.08
N LEU A 93 5.74 6.49 11.79
CA LEU A 93 5.69 5.43 10.78
C LEU A 93 6.66 4.31 11.12
N ILE A 94 7.92 4.63 11.44
CA ILE A 94 8.94 3.62 11.77
C ILE A 94 8.53 2.82 13.01
N LEU A 95 7.92 3.45 14.01
CA LEU A 95 7.39 2.76 15.19
C LEU A 95 6.30 1.75 14.81
N ILE A 96 5.26 2.19 14.10
CA ILE A 96 4.15 1.34 13.66
C ILE A 96 4.64 0.21 12.75
N PHE A 97 5.52 0.54 11.80
CA PHE A 97 6.15 -0.40 10.90
C PHE A 97 6.89 -1.50 11.68
N THR A 98 7.68 -1.13 12.69
CA THR A 98 8.49 -2.09 13.46
C THR A 98 7.62 -3.04 14.28
N ILE A 99 6.54 -2.53 14.87
CA ILE A 99 5.55 -3.36 15.59
C ILE A 99 4.88 -4.34 14.62
N LEU A 100 4.42 -3.85 13.47
CA LEU A 100 3.71 -4.68 12.48
C LEU A 100 4.63 -5.61 11.70
N PHE A 101 5.94 -5.37 11.67
CA PHE A 101 6.91 -6.22 10.97
C PHE A 101 6.93 -7.66 11.50
N ILE A 102 6.64 -7.84 12.80
CA ILE A 102 6.49 -9.18 13.40
C ILE A 102 5.42 -9.99 12.65
N GLY A 103 4.33 -9.35 12.22
CA GLY A 103 3.28 -10.00 11.43
C GLY A 103 3.76 -10.49 10.06
N LEU A 104 4.73 -9.79 9.44
CA LEU A 104 5.32 -10.23 8.17
C LEU A 104 6.20 -11.48 8.36
N LEU A 105 6.82 -11.65 9.53
CA LEU A 105 7.67 -12.82 9.84
C LEU A 105 6.87 -14.09 10.11
N ILE A 106 5.64 -13.97 10.65
CA ILE A 106 4.77 -15.10 11.03
C ILE A 106 3.73 -15.35 9.91
N ILE A 107 3.97 -14.82 8.72
CA ILE A 107 3.03 -14.95 7.61
C ILE A 107 2.92 -16.42 7.19
N VAL A 108 1.69 -16.91 7.12
CA VAL A 108 1.38 -18.21 6.52
C VAL A 108 0.79 -17.93 5.14
N ASN A 109 1.37 -18.56 4.12
CA ASN A 109 0.92 -18.38 2.75
C ASN A 109 -0.49 -18.95 2.57
N HIS A 110 -1.29 -18.29 1.74
CA HIS A 110 -2.53 -18.87 1.22
C HIS A 110 -2.23 -20.15 0.43
N ASP A 111 -3.15 -21.11 0.45
CA ASP A 111 -2.98 -22.42 -0.19
C ASP A 111 -2.62 -22.31 -1.67
N ASP A 112 -3.20 -21.32 -2.35
CA ASP A 112 -2.98 -21.04 -3.77
C ASP A 112 -1.67 -20.33 -4.10
N PHE A 113 -0.92 -19.84 -3.11
CA PHE A 113 0.20 -18.96 -3.38
C PHE A 113 1.27 -19.61 -4.25
N ASN A 114 1.69 -20.82 -3.88
CA ASN A 114 2.69 -21.57 -4.62
C ASN A 114 2.17 -21.97 -6.01
N TYR A 115 0.86 -22.15 -6.16
CA TYR A 115 0.26 -22.64 -7.38
C TYR A 115 0.26 -21.57 -8.49
N TYR A 116 -0.34 -20.39 -8.24
CA TYR A 116 -0.41 -19.34 -9.27
C TYR A 116 0.08 -17.96 -8.85
N HIS A 117 0.04 -17.58 -7.57
CA HIS A 117 0.48 -16.23 -7.20
C HIS A 117 1.99 -16.04 -7.39
N LEU A 118 2.79 -17.02 -6.92
CA LEU A 118 4.24 -17.00 -7.01
C LEU A 118 4.71 -17.17 -8.46
N THR A 119 4.19 -18.18 -9.15
CA THR A 119 4.57 -18.52 -10.52
C THR A 119 4.24 -17.38 -11.49
N TYR A 120 3.06 -16.78 -11.35
CA TYR A 120 2.67 -15.62 -12.15
C TYR A 120 3.57 -14.42 -11.85
N SER A 121 3.76 -14.07 -10.58
CA SER A 121 4.60 -12.92 -10.19
C SER A 121 6.06 -13.08 -10.67
N LEU A 122 6.64 -14.28 -10.54
CA LEU A 122 7.97 -14.59 -11.05
C LEU A 122 8.04 -14.49 -12.58
N GLY A 123 7.01 -15.00 -13.27
CA GLY A 123 6.91 -14.89 -14.73
C GLY A 123 7.01 -13.45 -15.23
N LEU A 124 6.39 -12.50 -14.52
CA LEU A 124 6.50 -11.06 -14.82
C LEU A 124 7.90 -10.46 -14.57
N THR A 125 8.70 -11.07 -13.70
CA THR A 125 10.09 -10.63 -13.46
C THR A 125 11.07 -11.14 -14.52
N GLU A 126 10.74 -12.27 -15.12
CA GLU A 126 11.57 -12.96 -16.10
C GLU A 126 11.22 -12.55 -17.54
N ASN A 127 9.96 -12.20 -17.77
CA ASN A 127 9.40 -11.95 -19.10
C ASN A 127 8.54 -10.69 -19.14
N LYS A 128 8.41 -10.13 -20.34
CA LYS A 128 7.34 -9.15 -20.65
C LYS A 128 6.01 -9.90 -20.69
N ILE A 129 4.90 -9.19 -20.57
CA ILE A 129 3.60 -9.85 -20.65
C ILE A 129 3.39 -10.42 -22.05
N PHE A 130 3.02 -11.70 -22.12
CA PHE A 130 2.64 -12.37 -23.36
C PHE A 130 1.12 -12.52 -23.39
N PHE A 131 0.50 -12.16 -24.52
CA PHE A 131 -0.92 -12.41 -24.71
C PHE A 131 -1.18 -13.89 -24.98
N GLY A 132 -2.35 -14.38 -24.57
CA GLY A 132 -2.74 -15.79 -24.76
C GLY A 132 -2.23 -16.75 -23.68
N LEU A 133 -1.57 -16.28 -22.61
CA LEU A 133 -1.09 -17.14 -21.51
C LEU A 133 -2.21 -17.93 -20.83
N GLY A 134 -3.44 -17.41 -20.84
CA GLY A 134 -4.62 -18.09 -20.30
C GLY A 134 -4.96 -19.42 -20.99
N HIS A 135 -4.42 -19.70 -22.19
CA HIS A 135 -4.58 -21.01 -22.84
C HIS A 135 -3.71 -22.12 -22.26
N PHE A 136 -2.62 -21.77 -21.56
CA PHE A 136 -1.67 -22.76 -21.04
C PHE A 136 -2.07 -23.34 -19.69
N SER A 137 -2.65 -22.54 -18.79
CA SER A 137 -3.11 -23.02 -17.49
C SER A 137 -4.15 -22.10 -16.86
N HIS A 138 -4.88 -22.62 -15.86
CA HIS A 138 -5.87 -21.84 -15.12
C HIS A 138 -5.23 -20.68 -14.34
N GLY A 139 -4.03 -20.88 -13.78
CA GLY A 139 -3.31 -19.86 -13.02
C GLY A 139 -2.96 -18.61 -13.83
N TYR A 140 -2.76 -18.76 -15.15
CA TYR A 140 -2.49 -17.62 -16.04
C TYR A 140 -3.75 -16.90 -16.53
N LYS A 141 -4.95 -17.44 -16.27
CA LYS A 141 -6.21 -16.77 -16.62
C LYS A 141 -6.57 -15.66 -15.64
N HIS A 142 -6.13 -15.79 -14.38
CA HIS A 142 -6.49 -14.88 -13.31
C HIS A 142 -5.46 -13.77 -13.19
N HIS A 143 -5.76 -12.63 -13.80
CA HIS A 143 -4.95 -11.42 -13.68
C HIS A 143 -5.36 -10.65 -12.43
N SER A 144 -4.42 -10.44 -11.49
CA SER A 144 -4.65 -9.62 -10.29
C SER A 144 -3.58 -8.55 -10.15
N SER A 145 -3.99 -7.34 -9.73
CA SER A 145 -3.10 -6.20 -9.48
C SER A 145 -2.02 -6.48 -8.44
N LEU A 146 -2.24 -7.46 -7.56
CA LEU A 146 -1.25 -7.98 -6.64
C LEU A 146 0.00 -8.48 -7.36
N PHE A 147 -0.15 -9.24 -8.46
CA PHE A 147 1.00 -9.85 -9.13
C PHE A 147 1.91 -8.81 -9.76
N PHE A 148 1.28 -7.77 -10.31
CA PHE A 148 1.98 -6.60 -10.83
C PHE A 148 2.75 -5.90 -9.71
N PHE A 149 2.11 -5.61 -8.58
CA PHE A 149 2.81 -5.06 -7.42
C PHE A 149 3.97 -5.95 -6.93
N ASN A 150 3.75 -7.26 -6.85
CA ASN A 150 4.76 -8.22 -6.41
C ASN A 150 5.97 -8.23 -7.35
N SER A 151 5.73 -8.17 -8.64
CA SER A 151 6.79 -8.22 -9.64
C SER A 151 7.72 -7.01 -9.56
N ILE A 152 7.22 -5.82 -9.19
CA ILE A 152 8.05 -4.61 -9.08
C ILE A 152 8.84 -4.51 -7.79
N ILE A 153 8.44 -5.22 -6.73
CA ILE A 153 9.21 -5.32 -5.47
C ILE A 153 10.28 -6.43 -5.50
N PHE A 154 10.48 -7.07 -6.66
CA PHE A 154 11.53 -8.08 -6.87
C PHE A 154 12.91 -7.42 -6.99
N LEU A 155 13.67 -7.41 -5.91
CA LEU A 155 15.01 -6.80 -5.86
C LEU A 155 16.12 -7.83 -5.64
N PRO A 156 17.39 -7.48 -5.98
CA PRO A 156 18.53 -8.31 -5.62
C PRO A 156 18.54 -8.63 -4.13
N PHE A 157 19.15 -9.76 -3.79
CA PHE A 157 19.22 -10.32 -2.44
C PHE A 157 17.86 -10.79 -1.88
N ILE A 158 16.82 -9.97 -1.88
CA ILE A 158 15.50 -10.33 -1.32
C ILE A 158 14.63 -11.17 -2.25
N LYS A 159 14.89 -11.18 -3.57
CA LYS A 159 14.16 -12.00 -4.55
C LYS A 159 12.63 -11.95 -4.33
N PHE A 160 11.97 -13.10 -4.26
CA PHE A 160 10.52 -13.24 -4.11
C PHE A 160 10.03 -13.21 -2.66
N TYR A 161 10.91 -13.07 -1.66
CA TYR A 161 10.55 -13.20 -0.25
C TYR A 161 9.56 -12.12 0.25
N LEU A 162 9.36 -11.04 -0.51
CA LEU A 162 8.37 -10.00 -0.22
C LEU A 162 7.11 -10.07 -1.10
N PHE A 163 6.90 -11.08 -1.94
CA PHE A 163 5.71 -11.17 -2.81
C PHE A 163 4.37 -11.31 -2.08
N HIS A 164 4.37 -11.41 -0.75
CA HIS A 164 3.14 -11.36 0.06
C HIS A 164 2.94 -10.04 0.79
N SER A 165 3.88 -9.12 0.64
CA SER A 165 3.95 -7.93 1.48
C SER A 165 2.96 -6.83 1.08
N LEU A 166 2.25 -6.94 -0.06
CA LEU A 166 1.25 -5.93 -0.45
C LEU A 166 0.19 -5.71 0.65
N GLY A 167 -0.37 -6.81 1.17
CA GLY A 167 -1.36 -6.73 2.26
C GLY A 167 -0.76 -6.12 3.52
N TRP A 168 0.50 -6.45 3.80
CA TRP A 168 1.22 -5.88 4.93
C TRP A 168 1.53 -4.38 4.76
N PHE A 169 2.00 -3.93 3.60
CA PHE A 169 2.21 -2.52 3.33
C PHE A 169 0.91 -1.73 3.44
N THR A 170 -0.18 -2.27 2.89
CA THR A 170 -1.52 -1.67 3.02
C THR A 170 -1.93 -1.56 4.48
N LEU A 171 -1.70 -2.62 5.27
CA LEU A 171 -1.96 -2.66 6.71
C LEU A 171 -1.14 -1.60 7.48
N VAL A 172 0.15 -1.45 7.18
CA VAL A 172 1.03 -0.45 7.81
C VAL A 172 0.52 0.97 7.55
N PHE A 173 0.23 1.30 6.29
CA PHE A 173 -0.24 2.64 5.93
C PHE A 173 -1.65 2.94 6.44
N ALA A 174 -2.53 1.94 6.47
CA ALA A 174 -3.86 2.05 7.04
C ALA A 174 -3.82 2.31 8.56
N ASN A 175 -3.02 1.52 9.29
CA ASN A 175 -2.81 1.73 10.72
C ASN A 175 -2.24 3.11 11.00
N TYR A 176 -1.24 3.53 10.24
CA TYR A 176 -0.67 4.88 10.37
C TYR A 176 -1.75 5.95 10.20
N LEU A 177 -2.53 5.89 9.12
CA LEU A 177 -3.59 6.86 8.83
C LEU A 177 -4.59 6.95 9.98
N ILE A 178 -5.07 5.80 10.46
CA ILE A 178 -6.06 5.75 11.53
C ILE A 178 -5.49 6.27 12.85
N ILE A 179 -4.27 5.85 13.22
CA ILE A 179 -3.63 6.28 14.47
C ILE A 179 -3.32 7.78 14.43
N ASP A 180 -2.86 8.30 13.28
CA ASP A 180 -2.64 9.73 13.06
C ASP A 180 -3.94 10.53 13.28
N TYR A 181 -5.05 10.04 12.73
CA TYR A 181 -6.38 10.63 12.93
C TYR A 181 -6.84 10.61 14.40
N LEU A 182 -6.72 9.47 15.09
CA LEU A 182 -7.24 9.28 16.44
C LEU A 182 -6.42 10.01 17.51
N LEU A 183 -5.09 9.99 17.40
CA LEU A 183 -4.20 10.46 18.47
C LEU A 183 -3.68 11.87 18.25
N PHE A 184 -3.39 12.25 17.00
CA PHE A 184 -2.59 13.44 16.69
C PHE A 184 -3.38 14.56 16.01
N LYS A 185 -4.64 14.32 15.62
CA LYS A 185 -5.54 15.38 15.16
C LYS A 185 -5.85 16.36 16.31
N LYS A 186 -5.65 17.67 16.05
CA LYS A 186 -5.74 18.74 17.06
C LYS A 186 -7.11 18.85 17.74
N ASN A 187 -8.20 18.67 16.98
CA ASN A 187 -9.55 18.74 17.51
C ASN A 187 -10.13 17.32 17.58
N LYS A 188 -10.22 16.78 18.80
CA LYS A 188 -10.83 15.48 19.06
C LYS A 188 -12.31 15.67 19.33
N GLU A 189 -13.11 15.48 18.29
CA GLU A 189 -14.56 15.38 18.42
C GLU A 189 -14.95 13.90 18.36
N LEU A 190 -15.79 13.48 19.31
CA LEU A 190 -16.32 12.12 19.36
C LEU A 190 -17.46 11.95 18.34
N ASN A 191 -17.10 12.08 17.07
CA ASN A 191 -18.02 11.99 15.93
C ASN A 191 -18.04 10.57 15.35
N PHE A 192 -18.92 10.35 14.37
CA PHE A 192 -19.01 9.09 13.63
C PHE A 192 -17.64 8.62 13.12
N GLU A 193 -16.84 9.49 12.52
CA GLU A 193 -15.53 9.16 11.97
C GLU A 193 -14.57 8.64 13.04
N TYR A 194 -14.62 9.20 14.26
CA TYR A 194 -13.78 8.77 15.38
C TYR A 194 -14.10 7.33 15.78
N PHE A 195 -15.38 7.02 16.05
CA PHE A 195 -15.80 5.68 16.43
C PHE A 195 -15.60 4.67 15.30
N PHE A 196 -15.88 5.07 14.05
CA PHE A 196 -15.69 4.22 12.89
C PHE A 196 -14.21 3.85 12.71
N TYR A 197 -13.30 4.83 12.78
CA TYR A 197 -11.87 4.57 12.69
C TYR A 197 -11.34 3.74 13.85
N LEU A 198 -11.82 3.95 15.08
CA LEU A 198 -11.46 3.13 16.23
C LEU A 198 -11.87 1.65 16.03
N LEU A 199 -13.13 1.41 15.61
CA LEU A 199 -13.63 0.07 15.32
C LEU A 199 -12.86 -0.57 14.15
N THR A 200 -12.56 0.21 13.12
CA THR A 200 -11.77 -0.23 11.97
C THR A 200 -10.35 -0.63 12.38
N LEU A 201 -9.70 0.12 13.28
CA LEU A 201 -8.38 -0.21 13.81
C LEU A 201 -8.40 -1.58 14.51
N ILE A 202 -9.39 -1.79 15.38
CA ILE A 202 -9.54 -3.05 16.12
C ILE A 202 -9.82 -4.19 15.14
N PHE A 203 -10.79 -4.00 14.24
CA PHE A 203 -11.19 -5.01 13.26
C PHE A 203 -10.02 -5.45 12.37
N ILE A 204 -9.31 -4.47 11.79
CA ILE A 204 -8.18 -4.75 10.90
C ILE A 204 -7.02 -5.41 11.66
N ASN A 205 -6.73 -5.06 12.92
CA ASN A 205 -5.63 -5.75 13.60
C ASN A 205 -6.01 -7.16 14.11
N ILE A 206 -7.27 -7.41 14.48
CA ILE A 206 -7.74 -8.74 14.89
C ILE A 206 -7.83 -9.68 13.69
N LYS A 207 -8.56 -9.26 12.65
CA LYS A 207 -8.81 -10.10 11.47
C LYS A 207 -7.52 -10.43 10.73
N TYR A 208 -6.50 -9.56 10.84
CA TYR A 208 -5.26 -9.66 10.10
C TYR A 208 -4.11 -10.17 10.99
N SER A 209 -4.43 -10.91 12.05
CA SER A 209 -3.46 -11.76 12.75
C SER A 209 -2.81 -12.82 11.85
N ARG A 210 -3.45 -13.15 10.70
CA ARG A 210 -2.90 -14.01 9.63
C ARG A 210 -2.87 -13.26 8.29
N ILE A 211 -1.87 -12.40 8.10
CA ILE A 211 -1.76 -11.51 6.93
C ILE A 211 -1.76 -12.25 5.59
N GLY A 212 -1.20 -13.47 5.53
CA GLY A 212 -1.09 -14.24 4.28
C GLY A 212 -2.28 -15.15 3.98
N GLY A 213 -3.22 -15.32 4.93
CA GLY A 213 -4.30 -16.31 4.82
C GLY A 213 -5.52 -15.88 4.00
N TYR A 214 -5.52 -14.68 3.43
CA TYR A 214 -6.74 -14.10 2.82
C TYR A 214 -6.48 -13.42 1.47
N GLY A 215 -5.32 -13.68 0.84
CA GLY A 215 -5.03 -13.22 -0.52
C GLY A 215 -5.16 -11.70 -0.71
N THR A 216 -5.72 -11.30 -1.86
CA THR A 216 -5.75 -9.90 -2.32
C THR A 216 -6.91 -9.08 -1.78
N ASP A 217 -8.02 -9.73 -1.49
CA ASP A 217 -9.30 -9.07 -1.21
C ASP A 217 -9.23 -8.20 0.04
N LEU A 218 -8.40 -8.63 0.98
CA LEU A 218 -8.04 -7.89 2.18
C LEU A 218 -7.58 -6.45 1.94
N SER A 219 -6.64 -6.26 1.01
CA SER A 219 -6.07 -4.92 0.78
C SER A 219 -7.15 -3.98 0.27
N GLY A 220 -8.02 -4.48 -0.62
CA GLY A 220 -9.19 -3.75 -1.11
C GLY A 220 -10.21 -3.45 -0.01
N GLN A 221 -10.49 -4.43 0.87
CA GLN A 221 -11.41 -4.24 2.01
C GLN A 221 -10.88 -3.20 3.01
N ILE A 222 -9.58 -3.20 3.34
CA ILE A 222 -8.97 -2.16 4.17
C ILE A 222 -9.17 -0.78 3.53
N ILE A 223 -8.85 -0.65 2.24
CA ILE A 223 -8.98 0.62 1.52
C ILE A 223 -10.44 1.10 1.53
N LEU A 224 -11.39 0.19 1.30
CA LEU A 224 -12.82 0.51 1.35
C LEU A 224 -13.23 1.02 2.74
N LEU A 225 -12.81 0.34 3.82
CA LEU A 225 -13.09 0.77 5.19
C LEU A 225 -12.52 2.16 5.49
N LEU A 226 -11.32 2.47 4.99
CA LEU A 226 -10.71 3.80 5.17
C LEU A 226 -11.47 4.92 4.45
N ILE A 227 -12.15 4.59 3.34
CA ILE A 227 -12.91 5.54 2.50
C ILE A 227 -14.30 5.83 3.08
N VAL A 228 -14.93 4.90 3.81
CA VAL A 228 -16.30 5.11 4.34
C VAL A 228 -16.44 6.41 5.15
N PRO A 229 -15.55 6.74 6.12
CA PRO A 229 -15.63 8.01 6.85
C PRO A 229 -15.46 9.24 5.96
N LEU A 230 -14.63 9.15 4.92
CA LEU A 230 -14.44 10.23 3.94
C LEU A 230 -15.73 10.47 3.15
N ILE A 231 -16.38 9.41 2.66
CA ILE A 231 -17.66 9.51 1.96
C ILE A 231 -18.71 10.14 2.89
N TYR A 232 -18.84 9.65 4.12
CA TYR A 232 -19.79 10.20 5.09
C TYR A 232 -19.57 11.70 5.33
N SER A 233 -18.32 12.10 5.58
CA SER A 233 -17.96 13.51 5.83
C SER A 233 -18.29 14.40 4.62
N THR A 234 -17.98 13.96 3.41
CA THR A 234 -18.31 14.72 2.18
C THR A 234 -19.81 14.84 1.93
N LEU A 235 -20.59 13.80 2.21
CA LEU A 235 -22.05 13.85 2.08
C LEU A 235 -22.68 14.77 3.13
N LYS A 236 -22.19 14.73 4.38
CA LYS A 236 -22.65 15.62 5.45
C LYS A 236 -22.39 17.09 5.14
N LEU A 237 -21.20 17.42 4.61
CA LEU A 237 -20.89 18.78 4.16
C LEU A 237 -21.84 19.26 3.07
N LYS A 238 -22.27 18.37 2.17
CA LYS A 238 -23.25 18.70 1.12
C LYS A 238 -24.63 19.00 1.72
N THR A 239 -25.06 18.26 2.75
CA THR A 239 -26.35 18.52 3.41
C THR A 239 -26.36 19.79 4.23
N ASP A 240 -25.27 20.13 4.91
CA ASP A 240 -25.17 21.36 5.71
C ASP A 240 -25.20 22.63 4.83
N ASN A 241 -24.76 22.52 3.57
CA ASN A 241 -24.86 23.59 2.58
C ASN A 241 -26.29 23.78 2.02
N ILE A 242 -27.19 22.81 2.22
CA ILE A 242 -28.60 22.93 1.89
C ILE A 242 -29.28 23.49 3.13
N LYS A 243 -29.39 24.83 3.20
CA LYS A 243 -30.22 25.47 4.23
C LYS A 243 -31.65 24.93 4.06
N PHE A 244 -32.10 24.08 4.98
CA PHE A 244 -33.51 23.76 5.08
C PHE A 244 -34.23 25.06 5.47
N ALA A 245 -34.93 25.66 4.51
CA ALA A 245 -35.93 26.66 4.82
C ALA A 245 -37.01 25.94 5.65
N PRO A 246 -37.27 26.36 6.90
CA PRO A 246 -38.42 25.83 7.63
C PRO A 246 -39.68 26.21 6.85
N ASN A 247 -40.46 25.21 6.46
CA ASN A 247 -41.87 25.38 6.08
C ASN A 247 -42.71 25.53 7.34
#